data_AF-A0A950QP31-F1
#
_entry.id   AF-A0A950QP31-F1
#
_cell.length_a   1.000
_cell.length_b   1.000
_cell.length_c   1.000
_cell.angle_alpha   90.00
_cell.angle_beta   90.00
_cell.angle_gamma   90.00
#
_symmetry.space_group_name_H-M   'P 1'
#
loop_
_entity.id
_entity.type
_entity.pdbx_description
1 polymer ?
#
loop_
_entity_poly.entity_id
_entity_poly.type
_entity_poly.pdbx_seq_one_letter_code
_entity_poly.pdbx_strand_id
1 'polypeptide(L)' 'LLPDSILGESAAPVISEDSPNASLFDIMEECERRVIVSMLEKCTWNQTEAAERFRIPLSTLNQKIKRLNIEVKKRGRE' A
#
# COMPACT_ATOMS: atom_id res chain seq x y z
N LEU A 1 -7.52 -41.02 16.77
CA LEU A 1 -7.00 -39.65 16.56
C LEU A 1 -7.52 -39.16 15.21
N LEU A 2 -7.85 -37.87 15.10
CA LEU A 2 -8.65 -37.28 14.01
C LEU A 2 -7.85 -37.16 12.68
N PRO A 3 -8.53 -37.20 11.50
CA PRO A 3 -7.90 -37.39 10.18
C PRO A 3 -7.47 -36.11 9.42
N ASP A 4 -6.62 -36.35 8.41
CA ASP A 4 -5.80 -35.46 7.56
C ASP A 4 -6.60 -34.66 6.49
N SER A 5 -7.66 -33.93 6.85
CA SER A 5 -8.48 -33.21 5.85
C SER A 5 -8.99 -31.84 6.29
N ILE A 6 -8.20 -31.09 7.05
CA ILE A 6 -8.55 -29.70 7.35
C ILE A 6 -7.62 -28.75 6.60
N LEU A 7 -8.24 -28.01 5.69
CA LEU A 7 -7.80 -26.77 5.06
C LEU A 7 -6.87 -26.89 3.85
N GLY A 8 -7.50 -27.22 2.72
CA GLY A 8 -7.32 -26.36 1.56
C GLY A 8 -7.88 -24.95 1.83
N GLU A 9 -7.50 -24.04 0.93
CA GLU A 9 -8.13 -22.72 0.74
C GLU A 9 -7.66 -21.61 1.68
N SER A 10 -6.53 -21.02 1.32
CA SER A 10 -6.50 -19.65 0.77
C SER A 10 -5.04 -19.21 0.83
N ALA A 11 -4.45 -18.97 -0.33
CA ALA A 11 -3.24 -18.17 -0.40
C ALA A 11 -3.63 -16.73 -0.01
N ALA A 12 -3.83 -16.52 1.29
CA ALA A 12 -3.77 -15.20 1.88
C ALA A 12 -2.42 -14.61 1.47
N PRO A 13 -2.37 -13.32 1.08
CA PRO A 13 -1.10 -12.70 0.76
C PRO A 13 -0.20 -12.92 1.97
N VAL A 14 0.94 -13.57 1.73
CA VAL A 14 2.04 -13.69 2.67
C VAL A 14 2.20 -12.34 3.36
N ILE A 15 1.70 -12.27 4.59
CA ILE A 15 1.93 -11.14 5.48
C ILE A 15 3.43 -11.24 5.71
N SER A 16 4.17 -10.41 4.96
CA SER A 16 5.61 -10.27 5.07
C SER A 16 5.95 -10.28 6.55
N GLU A 17 6.86 -11.17 6.94
CA GLU A 17 7.33 -11.37 8.32
C GLU A 17 7.62 -10.01 8.96
N ASP A 18 6.58 -9.46 9.57
CA ASP A 18 6.65 -8.22 10.30
C ASP A 18 7.52 -8.57 11.48
N SER A 19 8.69 -7.92 11.53
CA SER A 19 9.64 -8.12 12.60
C SER A 19 8.85 -8.04 13.91
N PRO A 20 8.93 -9.02 14.83
CA PRO A 20 8.01 -9.15 15.98
C PRO A 20 8.08 -7.99 17.00
N ASN A 21 8.75 -6.90 16.62
CA ASN A 21 8.99 -5.68 17.37
C ASN A 21 8.50 -4.42 16.63
N ALA A 22 7.81 -4.55 15.48
CA ALA A 22 7.26 -3.40 14.78
C ALA A 22 6.02 -2.87 15.51
N SER A 23 5.91 -1.55 15.64
CA SER A 23 4.76 -0.93 16.29
C SER A 23 3.55 -0.95 15.36
N LEU A 24 2.33 -0.86 15.90
CA LEU A 24 1.12 -0.69 15.10
C LEU A 24 1.23 0.50 14.13
N PHE A 25 1.98 1.54 14.52
CA PHE A 25 2.29 2.67 13.65
C PHE A 25 3.09 2.25 12.41
N ASP A 26 4.17 1.47 12.58
CA ASP A 26 4.98 0.96 11.46
C ASP A 26 4.16 0.10 10.51
N ILE A 27 3.34 -0.80 11.06
CA ILE A 27 2.46 -1.69 10.29
C ILE A 27 1.45 -0.87 9.48
N MET A 28 0.83 0.15 10.11
CA MET A 28 -0.11 1.04 9.42
C MET A 28 0.59 1.87 8.34
N GLU A 29 1.78 2.38 8.59
CA GLU A 29 2.55 3.15 7.60
C GLU A 29 2.94 2.30 6.39
N GLU A 30 3.37 1.05 6.60
CA GLU A 30 3.64 0.11 5.51
C GLU A 30 2.36 -0.26 4.74
N CYS A 31 1.26 -0.49 5.44
CA CYS A 31 -0.03 -0.76 4.79
C CYS A 31 -0.48 0.44 3.94
N GLU A 32 -0.41 1.66 4.49
CA GLU A 32 -0.75 2.89 3.78
C GLU A 32 0.16 3.11 2.57
N ARG A 33 1.48 2.89 2.72
CA ARG A 33 2.46 2.95 1.64
C ARG A 33 2.04 2.03 0.49
N ARG A 34 1.76 0.76 0.76
CA ARG A 34 1.36 -0.23 -0.26
C ARG A 34 0.08 0.17 -0.98
N VAL A 35 -0.93 0.65 -0.25
CA VAL A 35 -2.21 1.07 -0.84
C VAL A 35 -2.03 2.28 -1.75
N ILE A 36 -1.25 3.28 -1.33
CA ILE A 36 -0.98 4.48 -2.13
C ILE A 36 -0.20 4.11 -3.39
N VAL A 37 0.85 3.30 -3.28
CA VAL A 37 1.64 2.84 -4.44
C VAL A 37 0.77 2.11 -5.43
N SER A 38 -0.03 1.14 -4.98
CA SER A 38 -0.93 0.39 -5.86
C SER A 38 -1.94 1.28 -6.58
N MET A 39 -2.47 2.31 -5.91
CA MET A 39 -3.37 3.29 -6.55
C MET A 39 -2.63 4.16 -7.56
N LEU A 40 -1.42 4.64 -7.23
CA LEU A 40 -0.60 5.40 -8.16
C LEU A 40 -0.32 4.58 -9.42
N GLU A 41 0.05 3.31 -9.30
CA GLU A 41 0.27 2.43 -10.45
C GLU A 41 -0.98 2.30 -11.34
N LYS A 42 -2.16 2.08 -10.74
CA LYS A 42 -3.45 2.01 -11.47
C LYS A 42 -3.79 3.31 -12.19
N CYS A 43 -3.42 4.46 -11.61
CA CYS A 43 -3.60 5.78 -12.19
C CYS A 43 -2.42 6.21 -13.08
N THR A 44 -1.55 5.28 -13.52
CA THR A 44 -0.36 5.61 -14.34
C THR A 44 0.50 6.71 -13.71
N TRP A 45 0.67 6.65 -12.39
CA TRP A 45 1.36 7.61 -11.53
C TRP A 45 0.79 9.04 -11.55
N ASN A 46 -0.47 9.21 -12.00
CA ASN A 46 -1.18 10.49 -11.93
C ASN A 46 -1.70 10.73 -10.50
N GLN A 47 -1.00 11.58 -9.75
CA GLN A 47 -1.32 11.91 -8.37
C GLN A 47 -2.68 12.61 -8.21
N THR A 48 -3.07 13.45 -9.18
CA THR A 48 -4.36 14.15 -9.15
C THR A 48 -5.50 13.15 -9.27
N GLU A 49 -5.40 12.22 -10.22
CA GLU A 49 -6.40 11.16 -10.42
C GLU A 49 -6.46 10.21 -9.22
N ALA A 50 -5.31 9.81 -8.67
CA ALA A 50 -5.25 8.98 -7.48
C ALA A 50 -5.90 9.66 -6.25
N ALA A 51 -5.67 10.96 -6.07
CA ALA A 51 -6.28 11.72 -4.97
C ALA A 51 -7.82 11.79 -5.10
N GLU A 52 -8.32 11.99 -6.32
CA GLU A 52 -9.76 11.98 -6.61
C GLU A 52 -10.38 10.60 -6.32
N ARG A 53 -9.69 9.51 -6.70
CA ARG A 53 -10.12 8.13 -6.40
C ARG A 53 -10.18 7.84 -4.89
N PHE A 54 -9.20 8.34 -4.13
CA PHE A 54 -9.22 8.27 -2.67
C PHE A 54 -10.24 9.23 -2.03
N ARG A 55 -10.82 10.16 -2.79
CA ARG A 55 -11.69 11.23 -2.31
C ARG A 55 -11.04 12.09 -1.22
N ILE A 56 -9.76 12.40 -1.42
CA ILE A 56 -9.00 13.27 -0.53
C ILE A 56 -8.40 14.43 -1.32
N PRO A 57 -8.03 15.55 -0.68
CA PRO A 57 -7.31 16.62 -1.36
C PRO A 57 -5.96 16.13 -1.88
N LEU A 58 -5.54 16.63 -3.04
CA LEU A 58 -4.20 16.34 -3.62
C LEU A 58 -3.07 16.69 -2.65
N SER A 59 -3.21 17.76 -1.87
CA SER A 59 -2.24 18.14 -0.83
C SER A 59 -2.08 17.08 0.25
N THR A 60 -3.18 16.44 0.67
CA THR A 60 -3.17 15.34 1.65
C THR A 60 -2.47 14.12 1.08
N LEU A 61 -2.77 13.73 -0.16
CA LEU A 61 -2.08 12.61 -0.81
C LEU A 61 -0.57 12.90 -0.93
N ASN A 62 -0.21 14.12 -1.35
CA ASN A 62 1.19 14.54 -1.46
C ASN A 62 1.93 14.55 -0.12
N GLN A 63 1.25 14.94 0.97
CA GLN A 63 1.82 14.85 2.31
C GLN A 63 2.08 13.40 2.72
N LYS A 64 1.13 12.49 2.48
CA LYS A 64 1.31 11.06 2.73
C LYS A 64 2.46 10.49 1.92
N ILE A 65 2.54 10.79 0.63
CA ILE A 65 3.66 10.38 -0.25
C ILE A 65 5.01 10.82 0.30
N LYS A 66 5.12 12.08 0.77
CA LYS A 66 6.36 12.60 1.36
C LYS A 66 6.69 11.91 2.68
N ARG A 67 5.72 11.80 3.59
CA ARG A 67 5.91 11.18 4.91
C ARG A 67 6.32 9.73 4.79
N LEU A 68 5.63 8.99 3.92
CA LEU A 68 5.88 7.59 3.64
C LEU A 68 7.01 7.41 2.62
N ASN A 69 7.80 8.43 2.29
CA ASN A 69 8.94 8.34 1.36
C ASN A 69 8.66 7.47 0.11
N ILE A 70 7.52 7.71 -0.55
CA ILE A 70 7.07 6.96 -1.73
C ILE A 70 7.74 7.56 -2.96
N GLU A 71 8.46 6.73 -3.72
CA GLU A 71 9.11 7.14 -4.97
C GLU A 71 8.08 7.30 -6.09
N VAL A 72 7.70 8.54 -6.39
CA VAL A 72 6.79 8.84 -7.49
C VAL A 72 7.57 8.85 -8.80
N LYS A 73 7.36 7.83 -9.65
CA LYS A 73 7.85 7.83 -11.03
C LYS A 73 7.11 8.89 -11.83
N LYS A 74 7.63 10.11 -11.84
CA LYS A 74 7.14 11.16 -12.75
C LYS A 74 7.30 10.66 -14.18
N ARG A 75 6.18 10.60 -14.91
CA ARG A 75 6.20 10.42 -16.37
C ARG A 75 7.16 11.46 -16.92
N GLY A 76 8.27 11.00 -17.51
CA GLY A 76 9.32 11.84 -18.04
C GLY A 76 8.70 12.94 -18.89
N ARG A 77 9.01 14.18 -18.56
CA ARG A 77 8.80 15.31 -19.45
C ARG A 77 9.96 15.21 -20.46
N GLU A 78 9.76 14.40 -21.49
CA GLU A 78 10.52 14.52 -22.74
C GLU A 78 9.85 15.56 -23.62
#